data_AF-A0A3D4JVB3-F1
#
_entry.id   AF-A0A3D4JVB3-F1
#
_cell.length_a   1.000
_cell.length_b   1.000
_cell.length_c   1.000
_cell.angle_alpha   90.00
_cell.angle_beta   90.00
_cell.angle_gamma   90.00
#
_symmetry.space_group_name_H-M   'P 1'
#
loop_
_entity.id
_entity.type
_entity.pdbx_description
1 polymer ?
#
loop_
_entity_poly.entity_id
_entity_poly.type
_entity_poly.pdbx_seq_one_letter_code
_entity_poly.pdbx_strand_id
1 'polypeptide(L)'
;MPSLTPKTTVLGFSNAYHLLRRTTYNITKAKVLDFATKTPQQALAELFTFSNPVPPSPLNNVGETIVPTAANPTITDTQSTANSVRNDLYWWLYSALKDPSAQHKIAYFLHVLFVTDDNASFWTNYDYKE
;
A
#
# COMPACT_ATOMS: atom_id res chain seq x y z
N MET A 1 0.87 21.78 -20.07
CA MET A 1 2.19 22.09 -19.49
C MET A 1 3.20 22.21 -20.63
N PRO A 2 4.15 23.17 -20.62
CA PRO A 2 5.21 23.22 -21.62
C PRO A 2 6.01 21.90 -21.58
N SER A 3 6.32 21.35 -22.76
CA SER A 3 6.81 19.98 -22.89
C SER A 3 8.26 19.82 -22.43
N LEU A 4 8.45 19.48 -21.16
CA LEU A 4 9.74 18.99 -20.67
C LEU A 4 10.08 17.69 -21.40
N THR A 5 11.29 17.61 -21.96
CA THR A 5 11.80 16.37 -22.58
C THR A 5 11.85 15.26 -21.52
N PRO A 6 11.22 14.09 -21.74
CA PRO A 6 11.27 13.00 -20.78
C PRO A 6 12.70 12.55 -20.50
N LYS A 7 13.04 12.34 -19.22
CA LYS A 7 14.30 11.68 -18.86
C LYS A 7 14.25 10.23 -19.34
N THR A 8 15.19 9.86 -20.20
CA THR A 8 15.39 8.50 -20.72
C THR A 8 16.67 7.85 -20.18
N THR A 9 17.62 8.66 -19.68
CA THR A 9 18.86 8.18 -19.06
C THR A 9 18.60 7.58 -17.68
N VAL A 10 19.49 6.67 -17.25
CA VAL A 10 19.42 6.00 -15.95
C VAL A 10 19.23 6.97 -14.79
N LEU A 11 18.51 6.56 -13.74
CA LEU A 11 18.15 7.42 -12.62
C LEU A 11 19.39 7.95 -11.88
N GLY A 12 20.38 7.09 -11.62
CA GLY A 12 21.45 7.39 -10.67
C GLY A 12 20.96 7.42 -9.23
N PHE A 13 21.89 7.37 -8.27
CA PHE A 13 21.58 7.15 -6.85
C PHE A 13 20.55 8.14 -6.29
N SER A 14 20.75 9.45 -6.51
CA SER A 14 19.90 10.49 -5.93
C SER A 14 18.44 10.44 -6.43
N ASN A 15 18.23 10.18 -7.73
CA ASN A 15 16.87 10.11 -8.29
C ASN A 15 16.19 8.78 -7.93
N ALA A 16 16.94 7.66 -7.91
CA ALA A 16 16.43 6.37 -7.44
C ALA A 16 16.00 6.44 -5.97
N TYR A 17 16.82 7.03 -5.10
CA TYR A 17 16.48 7.25 -3.70
C TYR A 17 15.31 8.22 -3.50
N HIS A 18 15.21 9.28 -4.31
CA HIS A 18 14.05 10.17 -4.27
C HIS A 18 12.77 9.44 -4.70
N LEU A 19 12.80 8.75 -5.85
CA LEU A 19 11.67 7.99 -6.38
C LEU A 19 11.15 7.00 -5.34
N LEU A 20 12.02 6.11 -4.84
CA LEU A 20 11.64 5.09 -3.86
C LEU A 20 11.07 5.69 -2.56
N ARG A 21 11.60 6.83 -2.07
CA ARG A 21 11.02 7.54 -0.90
C ARG A 21 9.62 8.11 -1.15
N ARG A 22 9.25 8.38 -2.40
CA ARG A 22 7.91 8.84 -2.76
C ARG A 22 6.97 7.66 -3.04
N THR A 23 7.47 6.60 -3.67
CA THR A 23 6.63 5.54 -4.24
C THR A 23 6.51 4.29 -3.41
N THR A 24 7.38 3.96 -2.45
CA THR A 24 7.27 2.72 -1.66
C THR A 24 7.64 2.95 -0.19
N TYR A 25 7.23 2.05 0.71
CA TYR A 25 7.75 2.00 2.09
C TYR A 25 8.94 1.03 2.22
N ASN A 26 9.08 0.08 1.29
CA ASN A 26 10.19 -0.86 1.23
C ASN A 26 11.42 -0.22 0.57
N ILE A 27 12.26 0.44 1.36
CA ILE A 27 13.43 1.19 0.88
C ILE A 27 14.70 0.62 1.51
N THR A 28 15.50 -0.08 0.70
CA THR A 28 16.78 -0.66 1.12
C THR A 28 17.94 -0.12 0.27
N LYS A 29 19.17 -0.15 0.80
CA LYS A 29 20.36 0.27 0.04
C LYS A 29 20.53 -0.52 -1.26
N ALA A 30 20.27 -1.83 -1.23
CA ALA A 30 20.33 -2.70 -2.39
C ALA A 30 19.35 -2.25 -3.49
N LYS A 31 18.08 -2.00 -3.12
CA LYS A 31 17.04 -1.53 -4.05
C LYS A 31 17.34 -0.14 -4.62
N VAL A 32 17.91 0.77 -3.82
CA VAL A 32 18.35 2.09 -4.31
C VAL A 32 19.48 1.97 -5.35
N LEU A 33 20.45 1.07 -5.12
CA LEU A 33 21.56 0.84 -6.05
C LEU A 33 21.08 0.17 -7.35
N ASP A 34 20.18 -0.79 -7.24
CA ASP A 34 19.52 -1.45 -8.38
C ASP A 34 18.71 -0.43 -9.22
N PHE A 35 17.80 0.32 -8.60
CA PHE A 35 17.04 1.38 -9.27
C PHE A 35 17.92 2.50 -9.85
N ALA A 36 19.11 2.74 -9.31
CA ALA A 36 20.05 3.72 -9.87
C ALA A 36 20.52 3.36 -11.28
N THR A 37 20.50 2.07 -11.66
CA THR A 37 20.86 1.59 -13.00
C THR A 37 19.70 1.60 -14.00
N LYS A 38 18.45 1.73 -13.52
CA LYS A 38 17.23 1.69 -14.34
C LYS A 38 16.92 3.04 -14.97
N THR A 39 16.32 3.04 -16.16
CA THR A 39 15.64 4.23 -16.72
C THR A 39 14.34 4.51 -15.93
N PRO A 40 13.77 5.73 -16.00
CA PRO A 40 12.50 6.02 -15.35
C PRO A 40 11.37 5.09 -15.79
N GLN A 41 11.33 4.70 -17.06
CA GLN A 41 10.30 3.81 -17.62
C GLN A 41 10.42 2.39 -17.04
N GLN A 42 11.64 1.85 -16.93
CA GLN A 42 11.90 0.55 -16.29
C GLN A 42 11.53 0.58 -14.80
N ALA A 43 11.94 1.63 -14.08
CA ALA A 43 11.63 1.79 -12.66
C ALA A 43 10.12 1.90 -12.40
N LEU A 44 9.37 2.57 -13.28
CA LEU A 44 7.90 2.65 -13.18
C LEU A 44 7.23 1.32 -13.50
N ALA A 45 7.66 0.60 -14.53
CA ALA A 45 7.10 -0.72 -14.85
C ALA A 45 7.21 -1.70 -13.66
N GLU A 46 8.34 -1.68 -12.96
CA GLU A 46 8.55 -2.50 -11.76
C GLU A 46 7.72 -2.01 -10.56
N LEU A 47 7.68 -0.69 -10.30
CA LEU A 47 6.87 -0.13 -9.21
C LEU A 47 5.36 -0.33 -9.41
N PHE A 48 4.89 -0.47 -10.64
CA PHE A 48 3.48 -0.71 -10.98
C PHE A 48 3.16 -2.20 -11.22
N THR A 49 4.08 -3.11 -10.89
CA THR A 49 3.80 -4.54 -10.81
C THR A 49 3.31 -4.86 -9.40
N PHE A 50 1.99 -4.96 -9.25
CA PHE A 50 1.29 -5.18 -7.97
C PHE A 50 1.05 -6.67 -7.69
N SER A 51 0.94 -7.03 -6.41
CA SER A 51 0.67 -8.41 -5.98
C SER A 51 -0.21 -8.45 -4.74
N ASN A 52 -0.82 -9.60 -4.47
CA ASN A 52 -1.58 -9.79 -3.24
C ASN A 52 -0.63 -9.79 -2.04
N PRO A 53 -0.95 -9.11 -0.92
CA PRO A 53 -0.13 -9.14 0.28
C PRO A 53 0.09 -10.57 0.81
N VAL A 54 1.26 -10.80 1.41
CA VAL A 54 1.64 -12.07 2.03
C VAL A 54 2.16 -11.81 3.45
N PRO A 55 1.48 -12.30 4.51
CA PRO A 55 0.27 -13.13 4.48
C PRO A 55 -0.96 -12.35 3.98
N PRO A 56 -2.06 -13.04 3.61
CA PRO A 56 -3.36 -12.39 3.40
C PRO A 56 -3.86 -11.68 4.67
N SER A 57 -4.88 -10.83 4.55
CA SER A 57 -5.51 -10.15 5.70
C SER A 57 -5.95 -11.16 6.75
N PRO A 58 -5.73 -10.88 8.05
CA PRO A 58 -6.04 -11.82 9.13
C PRO A 58 -7.54 -12.15 9.18
N LEU A 59 -7.83 -13.43 9.40
CA LEU A 59 -9.15 -13.90 9.81
C LEU A 59 -9.24 -13.86 11.34
N ASN A 60 -10.45 -13.96 11.90
CA ASN A 60 -10.58 -14.19 13.34
C ASN A 60 -10.15 -15.62 13.75
N ASN A 61 -10.20 -15.92 15.05
CA ASN A 61 -9.78 -17.19 15.61
C ASN A 61 -10.62 -18.41 15.19
N VAL A 62 -11.75 -18.22 14.52
CA VAL A 62 -12.59 -19.30 13.96
C VAL A 62 -12.59 -19.30 12.42
N GLY A 63 -11.78 -18.45 11.77
CA GLY A 63 -11.61 -18.42 10.31
C GLY A 63 -12.59 -17.53 9.55
N GLU A 64 -13.26 -16.60 10.23
CA GLU A 64 -14.22 -15.67 9.62
C GLU A 64 -13.55 -14.39 9.10
N THR A 65 -14.17 -13.78 8.08
CA THR A 65 -13.72 -12.51 7.50
C THR A 65 -14.10 -11.35 8.40
N ILE A 66 -13.10 -10.65 8.96
CA ILE A 66 -13.27 -9.49 9.85
C ILE A 66 -13.19 -8.13 9.14
N VAL A 67 -12.51 -8.07 7.99
CA VAL A 67 -12.35 -6.87 7.16
C VAL A 67 -12.70 -7.25 5.72
N PRO A 68 -13.57 -6.49 5.02
CA PRO A 68 -13.96 -6.83 3.67
C PRO A 68 -12.78 -6.65 2.72
N THR A 69 -12.62 -7.61 1.80
CA THR A 69 -11.59 -7.57 0.76
C THR A 69 -12.24 -7.76 -0.61
N ALA A 70 -11.54 -7.40 -1.69
CA ALA A 70 -12.05 -7.64 -3.05
C ALA A 70 -12.34 -9.12 -3.35
N ALA A 71 -11.70 -10.06 -2.63
CA ALA A 71 -11.96 -11.49 -2.74
C ALA A 71 -13.09 -11.98 -1.81
N ASN A 72 -13.21 -11.38 -0.62
CA ASN A 72 -14.24 -11.68 0.37
C ASN A 72 -14.92 -10.36 0.81
N PRO A 73 -15.90 -9.84 0.05
CA PRO A 73 -16.49 -8.53 0.30
C PRO A 73 -17.46 -8.51 1.49
N THR A 74 -17.89 -9.68 1.97
CA THR A 74 -18.83 -9.84 3.09
C THR A 74 -18.08 -10.11 4.38
N ILE A 75 -18.31 -9.28 5.41
CA ILE A 75 -17.87 -9.57 6.79
C ILE A 75 -18.72 -10.72 7.33
N THR A 76 -18.08 -11.75 7.90
CA THR A 76 -18.75 -12.95 8.44
C THR A 76 -18.45 -13.19 9.91
N ASP A 77 -17.95 -12.17 10.61
CA ASP A 77 -17.48 -12.22 12.00
C ASP A 77 -18.63 -12.38 13.00
N THR A 78 -18.93 -13.62 13.39
CA THR A 78 -19.96 -13.92 14.41
C THR A 78 -19.49 -13.60 15.83
N GLN A 79 -18.17 -13.47 16.00
CA GLN A 79 -17.50 -13.24 17.28
C GLN A 79 -17.41 -11.75 17.67
N SER A 80 -17.87 -10.83 16.81
CA SER A 80 -17.77 -9.36 16.97
C SER A 80 -16.32 -8.85 17.18
N THR A 81 -15.36 -9.59 16.63
CA THR A 81 -13.94 -9.24 16.60
C THR A 81 -13.61 -8.09 15.64
N ALA A 82 -14.54 -7.64 14.79
CA ALA A 82 -14.41 -6.43 13.96
C ALA A 82 -14.00 -5.19 14.78
N ASN A 83 -14.42 -5.09 16.05
CA ASN A 83 -13.96 -4.06 16.99
C ASN A 83 -12.45 -4.10 17.31
N SER A 84 -11.71 -5.10 16.80
CA SER A 84 -10.27 -5.29 16.95
C SER A 84 -9.46 -4.82 15.73
N VAL A 85 -9.96 -3.85 14.96
CA VAL A 85 -9.35 -3.24 13.74
C VAL A 85 -7.82 -3.00 13.84
N ARG A 86 -7.29 -2.75 15.05
CA ARG A 86 -5.85 -2.67 15.33
C ARG A 86 -5.03 -3.82 14.74
N ASN A 87 -5.56 -5.05 14.72
CA ASN A 87 -4.84 -6.21 14.18
C ASN A 87 -4.64 -6.12 12.66
N ASP A 88 -5.65 -5.63 11.94
CA ASP A 88 -5.55 -5.40 10.49
C ASP A 88 -4.64 -4.20 10.17
N LEU A 89 -4.67 -3.13 10.99
CA LEU A 89 -3.71 -2.04 10.88
C LEU A 89 -2.24 -2.50 11.01
N TYR A 90 -1.95 -3.41 11.96
CA TYR A 90 -0.61 -3.99 12.08
C TYR A 90 -0.25 -4.89 10.88
N TRP A 91 -1.21 -5.66 10.35
CA TRP A 91 -1.02 -6.45 9.13
C TRP A 91 -0.75 -5.56 7.90
N TRP A 92 -1.50 -4.46 7.75
CA TRP A 92 -1.32 -3.51 6.65
C TRP A 92 0.06 -2.85 6.72
N LEU A 93 0.49 -2.40 7.91
CA LEU A 93 1.82 -1.83 8.11
C LEU A 93 2.94 -2.83 7.80
N TYR A 94 2.80 -4.08 8.24
CA TYR A 94 3.74 -5.15 7.92
C TYR A 94 3.80 -5.42 6.40
N SER A 95 2.64 -5.48 5.74
CA SER A 95 2.52 -5.68 4.29
C SER A 95 3.15 -4.53 3.50
N ALA A 96 2.85 -3.29 3.87
CA ALA A 96 3.40 -2.08 3.26
C ALA A 96 4.94 -2.01 3.37
N LEU A 97 5.51 -2.40 4.52
CA LEU A 97 6.96 -2.44 4.72
C LEU A 97 7.67 -3.53 3.88
N LYS A 98 6.96 -4.58 3.48
CA LYS A 98 7.50 -5.68 2.66
C LYS A 98 7.21 -5.54 1.17
N ASP A 99 6.14 -4.85 0.80
CA ASP A 99 5.73 -4.58 -0.59
C ASP A 99 6.83 -3.84 -1.36
N PRO A 100 7.45 -4.44 -2.38
CA PRO A 100 8.47 -3.77 -3.18
C PRO A 100 7.87 -2.76 -4.18
N SER A 101 6.57 -2.83 -4.47
CA SER A 101 5.88 -2.01 -5.45
C SER A 101 5.47 -0.64 -4.87
N ALA A 102 4.66 0.10 -5.63
CA ALA A 102 4.03 1.34 -5.20
C ALA A 102 2.61 1.16 -4.63
N GLN A 103 2.08 -0.06 -4.58
CA GLN A 103 0.70 -0.38 -4.22
C GLN A 103 0.26 0.25 -2.89
N HIS A 104 0.97 0.01 -1.79
CA HIS A 104 0.56 0.53 -0.48
C HIS A 104 0.71 2.05 -0.36
N LYS A 105 1.65 2.68 -1.10
CA LYS A 105 1.79 4.14 -1.16
C LYS A 105 0.66 4.80 -1.96
N ILE A 106 0.28 4.19 -3.08
CA ILE A 106 -0.85 4.62 -3.89
C ILE A 106 -2.14 4.45 -3.09
N ALA A 107 -2.35 3.30 -2.46
CA ALA A 107 -3.50 3.06 -1.58
C ALA A 107 -3.59 4.12 -0.48
N TYR A 108 -2.52 4.37 0.28
CA TYR A 108 -2.52 5.40 1.32
C TYR A 108 -2.76 6.82 0.77
N PHE A 109 -2.18 7.16 -0.37
CA PHE A 109 -2.45 8.44 -1.03
C PHE A 109 -3.92 8.58 -1.45
N LEU A 110 -4.53 7.50 -1.93
CA LEU A 110 -5.96 7.47 -2.26
C LEU A 110 -6.84 7.61 -1.02
N HIS A 111 -6.52 7.00 0.13
CA HIS A 111 -7.28 7.22 1.38
C HIS A 111 -7.20 8.68 1.87
N VAL A 112 -6.09 9.38 1.61
CA VAL A 112 -5.95 10.81 1.96
C VAL A 112 -6.79 11.72 1.03
N LEU A 113 -7.11 11.27 -0.18
CA LEU A 113 -8.00 11.99 -1.12
C LEU A 113 -9.47 11.58 -0.98
N PHE A 114 -9.71 10.29 -0.78
CA PHE A 114 -10.98 9.61 -0.62
C PHE A 114 -11.01 8.99 0.77
N VAL A 115 -11.39 9.82 1.73
CA VAL A 115 -11.77 9.41 3.08
C VAL A 115 -13.02 8.49 2.93
N THR A 116 -12.94 7.21 3.35
CA THR A 116 -13.94 6.09 3.20
C THR A 116 -14.77 5.92 4.48
N ASP A 117 -15.53 4.86 4.83
CA ASP A 117 -15.73 4.55 6.28
C ASP A 117 -15.88 3.08 6.67
N ASP A 118 -15.71 2.86 7.98
CA ASP A 118 -15.96 1.57 8.64
C ASP A 118 -17.30 1.49 9.39
N ASN A 119 -18.02 2.62 9.55
CA ASN A 119 -19.32 2.76 10.20
C ASN A 119 -19.37 2.23 11.67
N ALA A 120 -18.22 1.90 12.26
CA ALA A 120 -18.07 1.15 13.50
C ALA A 120 -17.29 1.91 14.60
N SER A 121 -16.62 3.04 14.30
CA SER A 121 -15.96 3.86 15.34
C SER A 121 -15.91 5.37 15.05
N PHE A 122 -16.96 6.07 15.48
CA PHE A 122 -17.21 7.53 15.36
C PHE A 122 -16.14 8.50 15.94
N TRP A 123 -15.00 8.02 16.44
CA TRP A 123 -14.00 8.86 17.14
C TRP A 123 -12.53 8.52 16.86
N THR A 124 -12.20 7.42 16.15
CA THR A 124 -10.81 6.96 16.01
C THR A 124 -10.31 6.74 14.59
N ASN A 125 -11.21 6.58 13.61
CA ASN A 125 -10.87 6.40 12.20
C ASN A 125 -11.42 7.62 11.43
N TYR A 126 -10.55 8.33 10.70
CA TYR A 126 -10.90 9.55 9.97
C TYR A 126 -11.51 9.19 8.63
N ASP A 127 -12.84 9.00 8.60
CA ASP A 127 -13.52 8.32 7.50
C ASP A 127 -15.04 8.77 7.42
N TYR A 128 -15.58 9.02 6.19
CA TYR A 128 -16.93 9.48 5.76
C TYR A 128 -17.99 8.39 5.48
N LYS A 129 -19.21 8.65 5.95
CA LYS A 129 -20.45 7.91 5.62
C LYS A 129 -21.09 8.28 4.28
N GLU A 130 -21.76 7.29 3.67
CA GLU A 130 -23.09 7.47 3.05
C GLU A 130 -24.20 7.13 4.06
#